data_AF-W2WCA6-F1
#
_entry.id   AF-W2WCA6-F1
#
_cell.length_a   1.000
_cell.length_b   1.000
_cell.length_c   1.000
_cell.angle_alpha   90.00
_cell.angle_beta   90.00
_cell.angle_gamma   90.00
#
_symmetry.space_group_name_H-M   'P 1'
#
loop_
_entity.id
_entity.type
_entity.pdbx_description
1 polymer ?
#
loop_
_entity_poly.entity_id
_entity_poly.type
_entity_poly.pdbx_seq_one_letter_code
_entity_poly.pdbx_strand_id
1 'polypeptide(L)'
;MWYIHIQQLNASLSKKTQRRRPNFIMSNSECVVVSFGCNDDGQLGTGAKRRPTLAIDDVSASNFPQQLSNLQDKDVVAVSCGSRHTMALTASGAVYSWGWGSMGQLGHGDLKSINEPQKIDFFEKEGHMVDYISCGGCHSAAVTNDGTLYMWGESHWGQLGLPKEYDAAHESLPVKCPMPEGEADEVIVKVSCGGTHTAALTSLGHVYVWGRGDSGQLGIGSAWLKDPENESLMGASRPHLVKGFDGEKVVQVACGAFHSAAVTEQGHVYIWGKEDYGMLGVGQSSDQQIPKRLDYFDDIPVLCVAVLYFLLVPGIFTC
;
A
#
# COMPACT_ATOMS: atom_id res chain seq x y z
N MET A 1 2.27 -9.16 -9.43
CA MET A 1 3.56 -8.92 -8.74
C MET A 1 3.42 -9.57 -7.37
N TRP A 2 4.39 -10.37 -6.94
CA TRP A 2 4.35 -11.02 -5.63
C TRP A 2 5.67 -10.68 -4.92
N TYR A 3 5.60 -10.13 -3.72
CA TYR A 3 6.75 -10.01 -2.83
C TYR A 3 6.46 -10.79 -1.56
N ILE A 4 7.42 -11.58 -1.11
CA ILE A 4 7.40 -12.23 0.20
C ILE A 4 8.50 -11.54 1.01
N HIS A 5 8.12 -10.80 2.05
CA HIS A 5 9.06 -10.40 3.08
C HIS A 5 9.35 -11.64 3.94
N ILE A 6 10.48 -12.30 3.74
CA ILE A 6 10.91 -13.42 4.60
C ILE A 6 11.67 -12.82 5.78
N GLN A 7 10.96 -12.50 6.86
CA GLN A 7 11.62 -12.36 8.15
C GLN A 7 11.82 -13.78 8.70
N GLN A 8 13.06 -14.21 8.94
CA GLN A 8 13.30 -15.46 9.68
C GLN A 8 12.79 -15.25 11.13
N LEU A 9 11.55 -15.64 11.39
CA LEU A 9 10.99 -15.72 12.73
C LEU A 9 11.69 -16.87 13.47
N ASN A 10 12.58 -16.54 14.39
CA ASN A 10 13.02 -17.52 15.39
C ASN A 10 11.81 -17.85 16.28
N ALA A 11 11.24 -19.03 16.06
CA ALA A 11 10.22 -19.59 16.93
C ALA A 11 10.73 -19.60 18.38
N SER A 12 10.03 -18.89 19.28
CA SER A 12 10.26 -19.06 20.71
C SER A 12 9.78 -20.46 21.11
N LEU A 13 10.72 -21.40 21.16
CA LEU A 13 10.45 -22.73 21.70
C LEU A 13 10.26 -22.59 23.22
N SER A 14 9.00 -22.78 23.61
CA SER A 14 8.53 -23.11 24.95
C SER A 14 9.52 -24.01 25.70
N LYS A 15 9.85 -23.59 26.92
CA LYS A 15 10.73 -24.28 27.87
C LYS A 15 10.30 -25.74 28.06
N LYS A 16 11.10 -26.68 27.55
CA LYS A 16 11.43 -27.95 28.23
C LYS A 16 12.61 -28.64 27.54
N THR A 17 13.49 -29.20 28.37
CA THR A 17 14.67 -30.04 28.06
C THR A 17 15.97 -29.30 27.68
N GLN A 18 16.74 -28.93 28.71
CA GLN A 18 18.17 -28.65 28.60
C GLN A 18 18.92 -29.90 28.12
N ARG A 19 19.42 -29.85 26.88
CA ARG A 19 20.66 -30.52 26.49
C ARG A 19 21.59 -29.44 25.93
N ARG A 20 22.75 -29.28 26.59
CA ARG A 20 23.81 -28.31 26.26
C ARG A 20 24.16 -28.42 24.77
N ARG A 21 23.78 -27.41 23.99
CA ARG A 21 24.35 -27.14 22.65
C ARG A 21 25.34 -25.98 22.77
N PRO A 22 26.39 -25.93 21.93
CA PRO A 22 27.45 -24.94 22.03
C PRO A 22 26.88 -23.53 21.89
N ASN A 23 27.50 -22.56 22.57
CA ASN A 23 27.17 -21.14 22.51
C ASN A 23 27.08 -20.66 21.05
N PHE A 24 25.86 -20.59 20.51
CA PHE A 24 25.58 -19.78 19.34
C PHE A 24 25.53 -18.34 19.83
N ILE A 25 26.57 -17.58 19.50
CA ILE A 25 26.48 -16.12 19.46
C ILE A 25 25.35 -15.83 18.47
N MET A 26 24.28 -15.18 18.93
CA MET A 26 23.23 -14.68 18.03
C MET A 26 23.88 -13.65 17.11
N SER A 27 24.17 -14.03 15.87
CA SER A 27 24.41 -13.06 14.80
C SER A 27 23.08 -12.38 14.50
N ASN A 28 23.06 -11.04 14.42
CA ASN A 28 21.92 -10.30 13.89
C ASN A 28 21.42 -11.01 12.63
N SER A 29 20.15 -11.42 12.61
CA SER A 29 19.55 -12.01 11.43
C SER A 29 19.56 -10.96 10.32
N GLU A 30 20.43 -11.10 9.33
CA GLU A 30 20.43 -10.22 8.16
C GLU A 30 19.09 -10.38 7.42
N CYS A 31 18.30 -9.31 7.37
CA CYS A 31 17.09 -9.26 6.55
C CYS A 31 17.50 -9.05 5.10
N VAL A 32 17.03 -9.90 4.18
CA VAL A 32 17.34 -9.79 2.75
C VAL A 32 16.08 -9.44 1.97
N VAL A 33 16.19 -8.45 1.08
CA VAL A 33 15.11 -8.11 0.13
C VAL A 33 15.26 -8.97 -1.12
N VAL A 34 14.19 -9.66 -1.47
CA VAL A 34 14.14 -10.57 -2.62
C VAL A 34 12.99 -10.15 -3.55
N SER A 35 13.24 -10.10 -4.86
CA SER A 35 12.25 -9.75 -5.88
C SER A 35 12.12 -10.83 -6.96
N PHE A 36 10.92 -10.96 -7.55
CA PHE A 36 10.63 -11.84 -8.67
C PHE A 36 9.34 -11.43 -9.40
N GLY A 37 9.17 -11.88 -10.65
CA GLY A 37 7.98 -11.65 -11.47
C GLY A 37 8.22 -10.69 -12.64
N CYS A 38 7.25 -9.81 -12.89
CA CYS A 38 7.28 -8.86 -14.02
C CYS A 38 8.27 -7.71 -13.76
N ASN A 39 9.04 -7.36 -14.80
CA ASN A 39 10.07 -6.33 -14.75
C ASN A 39 10.05 -5.38 -15.97
N ASP A 40 8.87 -5.16 -16.56
CA ASP A 40 8.71 -4.36 -17.79
C ASP A 40 9.16 -2.89 -17.57
N ASP A 41 9.08 -2.42 -16.33
CA ASP A 41 9.35 -1.04 -15.92
C ASP A 41 10.53 -0.91 -14.94
N GLY A 42 11.26 -1.99 -14.65
CA GLY A 42 12.37 -1.99 -13.68
C GLY A 42 11.91 -2.15 -12.23
N GLN A 43 10.64 -2.48 -12.00
CA GLN A 43 10.02 -2.60 -10.68
C GLN A 43 10.59 -3.74 -9.81
N LEU A 44 11.41 -4.64 -10.37
CA LEU A 44 12.17 -5.62 -9.58
C LEU A 44 13.42 -5.04 -8.92
N GLY A 45 13.93 -3.88 -9.36
CA GLY A 45 15.05 -3.21 -8.68
C GLY A 45 16.45 -3.75 -9.00
N THR A 46 16.59 -4.56 -10.06
CA THR A 46 17.85 -5.25 -10.42
C THR A 46 18.74 -4.47 -11.38
N GLY A 47 18.37 -3.24 -11.75
CA GLY A 47 19.09 -2.40 -12.73
C GLY A 47 18.70 -2.65 -14.19
N ALA A 48 18.16 -3.82 -14.50
CA ALA A 48 17.68 -4.16 -15.83
C ALA A 48 16.19 -3.83 -16.03
N LYS A 49 15.80 -3.39 -17.24
CA LYS A 49 14.42 -3.52 -17.76
C LYS A 49 14.37 -4.72 -18.70
N ARG A 50 13.34 -5.57 -18.63
CA ARG A 50 13.11 -6.56 -19.69
C ARG A 50 12.13 -5.99 -20.71
N ARG A 51 12.58 -5.82 -21.96
CA ARG A 51 11.71 -6.10 -23.11
C ARG A 51 12.12 -7.48 -23.62
N PRO A 52 11.28 -8.52 -23.56
CA PRO A 52 11.54 -9.73 -24.31
C PRO A 52 11.10 -9.48 -25.76
N THR A 53 12.05 -9.17 -26.65
CA THR A 53 11.88 -9.55 -28.05
C THR A 53 12.31 -11.02 -28.17
N LEU A 54 11.36 -11.83 -28.63
CA LEU A 54 11.46 -13.20 -29.16
C LEU A 54 11.14 -14.36 -28.19
N ALA A 55 9.93 -14.89 -28.43
CA ALA A 55 9.42 -16.27 -28.34
C ALA A 55 9.89 -17.26 -27.24
N ILE A 56 8.86 -17.79 -26.56
CA ILE A 56 8.62 -19.18 -26.13
C ILE A 56 9.82 -20.14 -26.28
N ASP A 57 10.58 -20.30 -25.19
CA ASP A 57 11.13 -21.57 -24.64
C ASP A 57 12.20 -21.32 -23.55
N ASP A 58 12.61 -20.07 -23.28
CA ASP A 58 13.50 -19.75 -22.17
C ASP A 58 12.81 -18.84 -21.14
N VAL A 59 12.46 -19.46 -20.00
CA VAL A 59 11.96 -18.79 -18.79
C VAL A 59 12.99 -17.74 -18.38
N SER A 60 12.65 -16.48 -18.62
CA SER A 60 13.31 -15.30 -18.08
C SER A 60 13.84 -15.54 -16.66
N ALA A 61 15.15 -15.37 -16.42
CA ALA A 61 15.75 -15.40 -15.07
C ALA A 61 15.03 -14.52 -14.02
N SER A 62 14.17 -13.56 -14.43
CA SER A 62 13.28 -12.80 -13.53
C SER A 62 12.13 -13.62 -12.91
N ASN A 63 11.98 -14.89 -13.28
CA ASN A 63 10.95 -15.79 -12.74
C ASN A 63 11.42 -16.59 -11.51
N PHE A 64 12.68 -16.47 -11.12
CA PHE A 64 13.19 -17.00 -9.86
C PHE A 64 13.41 -15.87 -8.85
N PRO A 65 13.24 -16.12 -7.54
CA PRO A 65 13.59 -15.16 -6.49
C PRO A 65 15.06 -14.70 -6.61
N GLN A 66 15.29 -13.39 -6.65
CA GLN A 66 16.62 -12.77 -6.70
C GLN A 66 16.81 -11.78 -5.54
N GLN A 67 17.94 -11.87 -4.85
CA GLN A 67 18.29 -10.90 -3.81
C GLN A 67 18.69 -9.56 -4.43
N LEU A 68 18.25 -8.46 -3.83
CA LEU A 68 18.66 -7.10 -4.19
C LEU A 68 19.92 -6.70 -3.42
N SER A 69 21.08 -6.90 -4.05
CA SER A 69 22.39 -6.54 -3.46
C SER A 69 22.47 -5.08 -3.02
N ASN A 70 21.80 -4.17 -3.74
CA ASN A 70 21.80 -2.73 -3.44
C ASN A 70 21.10 -2.37 -2.12
N LEU A 71 20.35 -3.32 -1.53
CA LEU A 71 19.70 -3.19 -0.23
C LEU A 71 20.32 -4.11 0.84
N GLN A 72 21.35 -4.90 0.51
CA GLN A 72 21.91 -5.90 1.43
C GLN A 72 22.43 -5.29 2.74
N ASP A 73 23.09 -4.14 2.66
CA ASP A 73 23.64 -3.44 3.84
C ASP A 73 22.64 -2.43 4.44
N LYS A 74 21.36 -2.53 4.06
CA LYS A 74 20.29 -1.68 4.57
C LYS A 74 19.43 -2.52 5.50
N ASP A 75 19.21 -2.03 6.72
CA ASP A 75 18.31 -2.68 7.68
C ASP A 75 16.85 -2.46 7.26
N VAL A 76 16.40 -3.16 6.21
CA VAL A 76 15.07 -3.04 5.63
C VAL A 76 14.06 -3.75 6.52
N VAL A 77 13.04 -3.01 6.97
CA VAL A 77 11.99 -3.47 7.89
C VAL A 77 10.62 -3.59 7.24
N ALA A 78 10.43 -2.95 6.08
CA ALA A 78 9.20 -3.09 5.31
C ALA A 78 9.43 -2.87 3.81
N VAL A 79 8.56 -3.47 3.01
CA VAL A 79 8.52 -3.32 1.55
C VAL A 79 7.07 -3.12 1.14
N SER A 80 6.81 -2.20 0.21
CA SER A 80 5.49 -1.94 -0.36
C SER A 80 5.57 -1.92 -1.88
N CYS A 81 4.53 -2.43 -2.54
CA CYS A 81 4.52 -2.70 -3.96
C CYS A 81 3.25 -2.16 -4.61
N GLY A 82 3.41 -1.28 -5.59
CA GLY A 82 2.32 -0.75 -6.40
C GLY A 82 2.17 -1.51 -7.72
N SER A 83 1.45 -0.93 -8.67
CA SER A 83 1.27 -1.57 -9.99
C SER A 83 2.59 -1.74 -10.77
N ARG A 84 3.45 -0.72 -10.73
CA ARG A 84 4.69 -0.64 -11.54
C ARG A 84 5.87 0.00 -10.80
N HIS A 85 5.77 0.16 -9.49
CA HIS A 85 6.84 0.72 -8.65
C HIS A 85 6.84 0.03 -7.29
N THR A 86 7.96 0.15 -6.59
CA THR A 86 8.21 -0.50 -5.30
C THR A 86 8.87 0.50 -4.37
N MET A 87 8.59 0.39 -3.07
CA MET A 87 9.28 1.10 -2.01
C MET A 87 9.81 0.15 -0.95
N ALA A 88 10.93 0.51 -0.33
CA ALA A 88 11.47 -0.14 0.86
C ALA A 88 11.70 0.89 1.96
N LEU A 89 11.40 0.49 3.20
CA LEU A 89 11.61 1.27 4.42
C LEU A 89 12.69 0.60 5.26
N THR A 90 13.63 1.41 5.75
CA THR A 90 14.68 0.96 6.67
C THR A 90 14.34 1.28 8.12
N ALA A 91 14.95 0.58 9.08
CA ALA A 91 14.78 0.82 10.51
C ALA A 91 15.16 2.25 10.95
N SER A 92 16.03 2.93 10.19
CA SER A 92 16.38 4.33 10.42
C SER A 92 15.36 5.33 9.84
N GLY A 93 14.26 4.84 9.26
CA GLY A 93 13.23 5.67 8.63
C GLY A 93 13.58 6.19 7.23
N ALA A 94 14.65 5.70 6.61
CA ALA A 94 14.96 6.06 5.22
C ALA A 94 14.11 5.24 4.24
N VAL A 95 13.55 5.92 3.24
CA VAL A 95 12.71 5.34 2.19
C VAL A 95 13.49 5.25 0.87
N TYR A 96 13.40 4.11 0.22
CA TYR A 96 13.93 3.87 -1.12
C TYR A 96 12.78 3.57 -2.07
N SER A 97 12.84 4.03 -3.32
CA SER A 97 11.84 3.74 -4.35
C SER A 97 12.50 3.42 -5.69
N TRP A 98 11.80 2.62 -6.51
CA TRP A 98 12.22 2.24 -7.86
C TRP A 98 11.04 1.72 -8.70
N GLY A 99 11.25 1.62 -10.01
CA GLY A 99 10.29 1.20 -11.02
C GLY A 99 9.91 2.33 -11.98
N TRP A 100 8.64 2.31 -12.41
CA TRP A 100 8.06 3.32 -13.28
C TRP A 100 7.81 4.62 -12.52
N GLY A 101 8.32 5.75 -13.04
CA GLY A 101 8.26 7.06 -12.40
C GLY A 101 7.55 8.16 -13.18
N SER A 102 6.89 7.86 -14.30
CA SER A 102 6.37 8.90 -15.20
C SER A 102 5.17 9.70 -14.66
N MET A 103 4.62 9.32 -13.51
CA MET A 103 3.64 10.11 -12.76
C MET A 103 4.23 10.68 -11.47
N GLY A 104 5.56 10.68 -11.30
CA GLY A 104 6.20 11.20 -10.10
C GLY A 104 6.15 10.29 -8.88
N GLN A 105 5.56 9.08 -8.98
CA GLN A 105 5.34 8.16 -7.83
C GLN A 105 6.62 7.65 -7.15
N LEU A 106 7.80 7.93 -7.71
CA LEU A 106 9.07 7.60 -7.05
C LEU A 106 9.51 8.67 -6.06
N GLY A 107 9.02 9.91 -6.14
CA GLY A 107 9.26 10.93 -5.11
C GLY A 107 10.62 11.64 -5.20
N HIS A 108 11.33 11.57 -6.33
CA HIS A 108 12.68 12.15 -6.50
C HIS A 108 12.70 13.56 -7.12
N GLY A 109 11.54 14.20 -7.32
CA GLY A 109 11.43 15.52 -7.93
C GLY A 109 11.58 15.54 -9.45
N ASP A 110 11.51 14.38 -10.09
CA ASP A 110 11.41 14.26 -11.55
C ASP A 110 10.49 13.07 -11.94
N LEU A 111 10.33 12.86 -13.25
CA LEU A 111 9.44 11.84 -13.83
C LEU A 111 10.21 10.63 -14.41
N LYS A 112 11.47 10.44 -14.01
CA LYS A 112 12.30 9.37 -14.56
C LYS A 112 11.94 8.03 -13.92
N SER A 113 11.97 6.98 -14.73
CA SER A 113 11.98 5.61 -14.19
C SER A 113 13.37 5.30 -13.65
N ILE A 114 13.43 4.60 -12.54
CA ILE A 114 14.68 4.17 -11.89
C ILE A 114 14.60 2.66 -11.71
N ASN A 115 15.59 1.90 -12.16
CA ASN A 115 15.49 0.42 -12.16
C ASN A 115 16.18 -0.22 -10.95
N GLU A 116 16.69 0.57 -10.01
CA GLU A 116 17.38 0.14 -8.79
C GLU A 116 16.88 0.95 -7.60
N PRO A 117 16.85 0.39 -6.38
CA PRO A 117 16.46 1.13 -5.19
C PRO A 117 17.27 2.44 -5.04
N GLN A 118 16.59 3.57 -5.10
CA GLN A 118 17.18 4.89 -4.89
C GLN A 118 16.54 5.55 -3.67
N LYS A 119 17.36 6.16 -2.80
CA LYS A 119 16.87 6.85 -1.60
C LYS A 119 16.04 8.08 -1.99
N ILE A 120 14.91 8.28 -1.32
CA ILE A 120 14.13 9.52 -1.39
C ILE A 120 14.73 10.51 -0.38
N ASP A 121 15.55 11.45 -0.87
CA ASP A 121 16.26 12.40 -0.01
C ASP A 121 15.35 13.41 0.71
N PHE A 122 14.11 13.59 0.25
CA PHE A 122 13.16 14.56 0.81
C PHE A 122 13.02 14.44 2.33
N PHE A 123 12.75 13.23 2.84
CA PHE A 123 12.49 13.04 4.26
C PHE A 123 13.70 13.39 5.13
N GLU A 124 14.91 13.01 4.71
CA GLU A 124 16.13 13.38 5.45
C GLU A 124 16.39 14.88 5.41
N LYS A 125 16.21 15.53 4.25
CA LYS A 125 16.41 16.98 4.09
C LYS A 125 15.45 17.81 4.93
N GLU A 126 14.21 17.36 5.05
CA GLU A 126 13.18 18.00 5.87
C GLU A 126 13.19 17.55 7.34
N GLY A 127 14.10 16.65 7.72
CA GLY A 127 14.24 16.18 9.11
C GLY A 127 13.13 15.25 9.58
N HIS A 128 12.49 14.52 8.66
CA HIS A 128 11.42 13.57 8.91
C HIS A 128 11.92 12.13 8.97
N MET A 129 11.41 11.36 9.93
CA MET A 129 11.63 9.92 10.05
C MET A 129 10.35 9.19 9.67
N VAL A 130 10.43 8.24 8.74
CA VAL A 130 9.27 7.49 8.23
C VAL A 130 9.07 6.18 9.00
N ASP A 131 7.83 5.90 9.39
CA ASP A 131 7.44 4.67 10.11
C ASP A 131 6.58 3.73 9.26
N TYR A 132 5.89 4.25 8.24
CA TYR A 132 5.01 3.46 7.38
C TYR A 132 5.09 3.90 5.92
N ILE A 133 4.99 2.95 4.99
CA ILE A 133 4.98 3.21 3.53
C ILE A 133 3.85 2.43 2.86
N SER A 134 3.31 2.99 1.77
CA SER A 134 2.31 2.30 0.93
C SER A 134 2.41 2.75 -0.53
N CYS A 135 2.25 1.80 -1.46
CA CYS A 135 2.33 2.02 -2.90
C CYS A 135 0.97 1.70 -3.53
N GLY A 136 0.46 2.63 -4.33
CA GLY A 136 -0.79 2.49 -5.06
C GLY A 136 -0.59 2.13 -6.53
N GLY A 137 -1.58 2.45 -7.36
CA GLY A 137 -1.48 2.23 -8.80
C GLY A 137 -0.39 3.11 -9.43
N CYS A 138 -0.54 4.41 -9.27
CA CYS A 138 0.37 5.44 -9.77
C CYS A 138 0.72 6.50 -8.71
N HIS A 139 0.55 6.19 -7.43
CA HIS A 139 0.85 7.09 -6.33
C HIS A 139 1.50 6.33 -5.17
N SER A 140 2.08 7.06 -4.23
CA SER A 140 2.78 6.56 -3.05
C SER A 140 2.43 7.38 -1.82
N ALA A 141 2.60 6.75 -0.67
CA ALA A 141 2.35 7.35 0.63
C ALA A 141 3.45 6.97 1.64
N ALA A 142 3.73 7.89 2.55
CA ALA A 142 4.53 7.64 3.75
C ALA A 142 3.90 8.31 4.97
N VAL A 143 3.99 7.66 6.12
CA VAL A 143 3.61 8.22 7.42
C VAL A 143 4.88 8.38 8.24
N THR A 144 5.11 9.59 8.74
CA THR A 144 6.24 9.89 9.62
C THR A 144 5.94 9.50 11.07
N ASN A 145 6.96 9.40 11.89
CA ASN A 145 6.84 9.01 13.30
C ASN A 145 6.02 9.98 14.16
N ASP A 146 5.88 11.23 13.72
CA ASP A 146 4.99 12.24 14.31
C ASP A 146 3.53 12.14 13.81
N GLY A 147 3.23 11.16 12.95
CA GLY A 147 1.90 10.93 12.40
C GLY A 147 1.56 11.77 11.18
N THR A 148 2.50 12.53 10.61
CA THR A 148 2.26 13.30 9.39
C THR A 148 2.19 12.39 8.16
N LEU A 149 1.13 12.55 7.37
CA LEU A 149 0.96 11.82 6.11
C LEU A 149 1.53 12.62 4.93
N TYR A 150 2.40 11.97 4.16
CA TYR A 150 2.93 12.48 2.89
C TYR A 150 2.45 11.62 1.72
N MET A 151 2.05 12.27 0.63
CA MET A 151 1.55 11.66 -0.60
C MET A 151 2.27 12.22 -1.82
N TRP A 152 2.50 11.40 -2.84
CA TRP A 152 3.05 11.84 -4.13
C TRP A 152 2.67 10.87 -5.26
N GLY A 153 2.88 11.29 -6.51
CA GLY A 153 2.50 10.57 -7.70
C GLY A 153 1.33 11.20 -8.45
N GLU A 154 0.53 10.39 -9.14
CA GLU A 154 -0.64 10.84 -9.88
C GLU A 154 -1.72 11.44 -8.95
N SER A 155 -2.31 12.57 -9.36
CA SER A 155 -3.34 13.30 -8.60
C SER A 155 -4.70 13.36 -9.29
N HIS A 156 -4.83 12.78 -10.49
CA HIS A 156 -6.00 12.97 -11.37
C HIS A 156 -7.36 12.65 -10.72
N TRP A 157 -7.40 11.64 -9.86
CA TRP A 157 -8.60 11.24 -9.13
C TRP A 157 -8.67 11.81 -7.72
N GLY A 158 -7.78 12.75 -7.37
CA GLY A 158 -7.65 13.28 -6.02
C GLY A 158 -6.98 12.30 -5.04
N GLN A 159 -6.35 11.22 -5.51
CA GLN A 159 -5.77 10.16 -4.66
C GLN A 159 -4.60 10.61 -3.76
N LEU A 160 -4.12 11.85 -3.93
CA LEU A 160 -3.14 12.47 -3.03
C LEU A 160 -3.78 13.20 -1.83
N GLY A 161 -5.10 13.41 -1.84
CA GLY A 161 -5.81 14.08 -0.74
C GLY A 161 -5.52 15.59 -0.66
N LEU A 162 -4.99 16.16 -1.74
CA LEU A 162 -4.58 17.57 -1.83
C LEU A 162 -5.77 18.44 -2.24
N PRO A 163 -5.81 19.70 -1.77
CA PRO A 163 -6.92 20.59 -2.07
C PRO A 163 -6.86 21.04 -3.53
N LYS A 164 -7.98 21.49 -4.08
CA LYS A 164 -8.18 21.78 -5.51
C LYS A 164 -7.19 22.81 -6.08
N GLU A 165 -6.62 23.68 -5.24
CA GLU A 165 -5.61 24.65 -5.67
C GLU A 165 -4.35 23.96 -6.23
N TYR A 166 -4.15 22.69 -5.92
CA TYR A 166 -3.20 21.82 -6.61
C TYR A 166 -3.78 21.36 -7.96
N ASP A 167 -3.53 22.15 -9.01
CA ASP A 167 -3.92 21.85 -10.41
C ASP A 167 -2.87 21.00 -11.15
N ALA A 168 -1.86 20.48 -10.44
CA ALA A 168 -0.86 19.61 -11.02
C ALA A 168 -1.48 18.22 -11.29
N ALA A 169 -1.20 17.63 -12.46
CA ALA A 169 -1.62 16.26 -12.79
C ALA A 169 -0.88 15.18 -11.97
N HIS A 170 0.22 15.57 -11.31
CA HIS A 170 1.02 14.73 -10.45
C HIS A 170 1.90 15.56 -9.52
N GLU A 171 2.35 14.96 -8.42
CA GLU A 171 3.41 15.46 -7.56
C GLU A 171 4.63 14.53 -7.63
N SER A 172 5.81 15.10 -7.93
CA SER A 172 7.05 14.33 -8.06
C SER A 172 7.91 14.34 -6.80
N LEU A 173 7.55 15.15 -5.80
CA LEU A 173 8.10 15.14 -4.45
C LEU A 173 6.99 14.77 -3.46
N PRO A 174 7.32 14.19 -2.30
CA PRO A 174 6.37 14.03 -1.21
C PRO A 174 5.73 15.37 -0.82
N VAL A 175 4.41 15.41 -0.75
CA VAL A 175 3.62 16.58 -0.31
C VAL A 175 2.78 16.18 0.90
N LYS A 176 2.73 17.05 1.90
CA LYS A 176 1.91 16.82 3.10
C LYS A 176 0.42 16.78 2.71
N CYS A 177 -0.24 15.68 3.03
CA CYS A 177 -1.69 15.54 2.86
C CYS A 177 -2.40 16.22 4.04
N PRO A 178 -3.28 17.22 3.79
CA PRO A 178 -4.03 17.87 4.86
C PRO A 178 -5.14 16.96 5.38
N MET A 179 -4.91 16.37 6.55
CA MET A 179 -5.94 15.62 7.27
C MET A 179 -6.96 16.58 7.90
N PRO A 180 -8.26 16.23 7.91
CA PRO A 180 -9.27 16.97 8.66
C PRO A 180 -8.89 17.09 10.14
N GLU A 181 -9.31 18.17 10.81
CA GLU A 181 -9.15 18.31 12.26
C GLU A 181 -9.89 17.15 12.95
N GLY A 182 -9.12 16.27 13.59
CA GLY A 182 -9.61 15.14 14.37
C GLY A 182 -9.74 15.48 15.85
N GLU A 183 -9.85 14.45 16.68
CA GLU A 183 -9.73 14.63 18.13
C GLU A 183 -8.31 15.08 18.50
N ALA A 184 -8.15 15.71 19.66
CA ALA A 184 -6.83 16.11 20.14
C ALA A 184 -5.90 14.89 20.23
N ASP A 185 -4.66 15.03 19.75
CA ASP A 185 -3.63 13.98 19.72
C ASP A 185 -3.92 12.78 18.78
N GLU A 186 -4.97 12.86 17.94
CA GLU A 186 -5.23 11.87 16.91
C GLU A 186 -4.19 12.00 15.78
N VAL A 187 -3.51 10.88 15.49
CA VAL A 187 -2.43 10.83 14.48
C VAL A 187 -2.66 9.69 13.49
N ILE A 188 -2.13 9.84 12.27
CA ILE A 188 -2.13 8.74 11.30
C ILE A 188 -1.10 7.70 11.74
N VAL A 189 -1.51 6.43 11.75
CA VAL A 189 -0.64 5.31 12.12
C VAL A 189 -0.40 4.34 10.98
N LYS A 190 -1.32 4.26 10.01
CA LYS A 190 -1.19 3.43 8.81
C LYS A 190 -1.85 4.09 7.61
N VAL A 191 -1.39 3.73 6.42
CA VAL A 191 -1.99 4.12 5.14
C VAL A 191 -2.01 2.93 4.20
N SER A 192 -3.06 2.80 3.38
CA SER A 192 -3.17 1.81 2.32
C SER A 192 -3.59 2.50 1.03
N CYS A 193 -2.79 2.29 -0.01
CA CYS A 193 -3.01 2.85 -1.35
C CYS A 193 -3.66 1.77 -2.22
N GLY A 194 -4.84 2.06 -2.73
CA GLY A 194 -5.51 1.27 -3.75
C GLY A 194 -5.17 1.74 -5.17
N GLY A 195 -5.89 1.22 -6.16
CA GLY A 195 -5.62 1.51 -7.58
C GLY A 195 -5.57 3.01 -7.86
N THR A 196 -6.63 3.71 -7.45
CA THR A 196 -6.83 5.15 -7.64
C THR A 196 -7.48 5.80 -6.41
N HIS A 197 -7.40 5.16 -5.26
CA HIS A 197 -7.93 5.64 -3.98
C HIS A 197 -6.95 5.33 -2.85
N THR A 198 -7.14 5.98 -1.71
CA THR A 198 -6.30 5.83 -0.53
C THR A 198 -7.18 5.74 0.70
N ALA A 199 -6.75 4.94 1.68
CA ALA A 199 -7.31 4.90 3.02
C ALA A 199 -6.21 5.15 4.06
N ALA A 200 -6.45 6.01 5.04
CA ALA A 200 -5.59 6.21 6.21
C ALA A 200 -6.32 5.80 7.49
N LEU A 201 -5.57 5.20 8.40
CA LEU A 201 -6.04 4.76 9.71
C LEU A 201 -5.36 5.60 10.79
N THR A 202 -6.15 6.09 11.73
CA THR A 202 -5.66 6.86 12.87
C THR A 202 -5.41 6.01 14.12
N SER A 203 -4.72 6.56 15.11
CA SER A 203 -4.50 5.95 16.44
C SER A 203 -5.80 5.65 17.19
N LEU A 204 -6.88 6.38 16.91
CA LEU A 204 -8.21 6.19 17.49
C LEU A 204 -9.07 5.19 16.71
N GLY A 205 -8.59 4.70 15.56
CA GLY A 205 -9.29 3.76 14.69
C GLY A 205 -10.29 4.41 13.73
N HIS A 206 -10.20 5.73 13.53
CA HIS A 206 -10.91 6.39 12.44
C HIS A 206 -10.25 6.05 11.10
N VAL A 207 -11.10 5.81 10.09
CA VAL A 207 -10.65 5.53 8.72
C VAL A 207 -11.04 6.70 7.84
N TYR A 208 -10.04 7.34 7.24
CA TYR A 208 -10.24 8.38 6.23
C TYR A 208 -9.96 7.81 4.85
N VAL A 209 -10.75 8.21 3.84
CA VAL A 209 -10.62 7.77 2.45
C VAL A 209 -10.70 8.93 1.47
N TRP A 210 -10.04 8.79 0.34
CA TRP A 210 -10.09 9.76 -0.76
C TRP A 210 -9.62 9.12 -2.07
N GLY A 211 -9.78 9.83 -3.18
CA GLY A 211 -9.53 9.37 -4.53
C GLY A 211 -10.81 9.09 -5.31
N ARG A 212 -10.72 8.20 -6.29
CA ARG A 212 -11.86 7.75 -7.12
C ARG A 212 -12.88 6.97 -6.29
N GLY A 213 -14.18 7.23 -6.49
CA GLY A 213 -15.26 6.59 -5.73
C GLY A 213 -16.43 6.02 -6.54
N ASP A 214 -16.34 6.01 -7.87
CA ASP A 214 -17.40 5.57 -8.78
C ASP A 214 -17.81 4.09 -8.67
N SER A 215 -16.97 3.25 -8.07
CA SER A 215 -17.24 1.82 -7.81
C SER A 215 -17.46 1.52 -6.32
N GLY A 216 -17.72 2.54 -5.50
CA GLY A 216 -17.95 2.40 -4.07
C GLY A 216 -16.68 2.17 -3.22
N GLN A 217 -15.47 2.18 -3.80
CA GLN A 217 -14.21 1.84 -3.12
C GLN A 217 -13.85 2.76 -1.93
N LEU A 218 -14.50 3.92 -1.85
CA LEU A 218 -14.39 4.83 -0.71
C LEU A 218 -15.28 4.40 0.47
N GLY A 219 -16.44 3.77 0.25
CA GLY A 219 -17.30 3.35 1.36
C GLY A 219 -18.02 4.48 2.09
N ILE A 220 -18.05 5.68 1.50
CA ILE A 220 -18.69 6.88 2.09
C ILE A 220 -20.14 7.09 1.59
N GLY A 221 -20.67 6.15 0.81
CA GLY A 221 -22.01 6.21 0.23
C GLY A 221 -22.06 6.93 -1.12
N SER A 222 -23.14 6.69 -1.87
CA SER A 222 -23.32 7.17 -3.25
C SER A 222 -23.53 8.69 -3.38
N ALA A 223 -23.82 9.39 -2.28
CA ALA A 223 -23.93 10.85 -2.26
C ALA A 223 -22.60 11.55 -2.61
N TRP A 224 -21.46 10.87 -2.41
CA TRP A 224 -20.11 11.38 -2.69
C TRP A 224 -19.57 11.02 -4.07
N LEU A 225 -20.44 10.53 -4.97
CA LEU A 225 -20.05 10.35 -6.36
C LEU A 225 -19.67 11.66 -7.06
N LYS A 226 -20.06 12.81 -6.49
CA LYS A 226 -19.64 14.14 -6.94
C LYS A 226 -19.05 14.87 -5.75
N ASP A 227 -17.75 15.15 -5.79
CA ASP A 227 -17.09 15.91 -4.75
C ASP A 227 -17.70 17.32 -4.66
N PRO A 228 -18.18 17.77 -3.50
CA PRO A 228 -18.65 19.14 -3.31
C PRO A 228 -17.61 20.22 -3.62
N GLU A 229 -16.31 19.92 -3.42
CA GLU A 229 -15.21 20.83 -3.71
C GLU A 229 -14.75 20.72 -5.19
N ASN A 230 -15.05 19.60 -5.86
CA ASN A 230 -14.64 19.33 -7.23
C ASN A 230 -15.70 18.54 -8.03
N GLU A 231 -16.71 19.22 -8.56
CA GLU A 231 -17.83 18.59 -9.26
C GLU A 231 -17.46 17.73 -10.48
N SER A 232 -16.27 17.93 -11.07
CA SER A 232 -15.78 17.10 -12.19
C SER A 232 -15.17 15.78 -11.72
N LEU A 233 -14.85 15.65 -10.43
CA LEU A 233 -14.27 14.46 -9.84
C LEU A 233 -15.36 13.47 -9.42
N MET A 234 -15.23 12.22 -9.88
CA MET A 234 -16.07 11.10 -9.46
C MET A 234 -15.50 10.41 -8.21
N GLY A 235 -15.57 11.08 -7.07
CA GLY A 235 -14.98 10.61 -5.82
C GLY A 235 -14.78 11.74 -4.82
N ALA A 236 -13.68 11.69 -4.06
CA ALA A 236 -13.35 12.69 -3.05
C ALA A 236 -11.89 13.12 -3.15
N SER A 237 -11.64 14.41 -3.32
CA SER A 237 -10.31 14.99 -3.48
C SER A 237 -9.55 15.18 -2.17
N ARG A 238 -10.27 15.16 -1.05
CA ARG A 238 -9.72 15.31 0.30
C ARG A 238 -10.04 14.10 1.18
N PRO A 239 -9.32 13.87 2.29
CA PRO A 239 -9.64 12.77 3.19
C PRO A 239 -11.03 12.92 3.83
N HIS A 240 -11.87 11.89 3.70
CA HIS A 240 -13.22 11.83 4.25
C HIS A 240 -13.38 10.68 5.23
N LEU A 241 -14.00 10.95 6.38
CA LEU A 241 -14.25 9.93 7.40
C LEU A 241 -15.26 8.89 6.90
N VAL A 242 -14.85 7.62 6.92
CA VAL A 242 -15.72 6.47 6.68
C VAL A 242 -16.54 6.20 7.94
N LYS A 243 -17.86 6.05 7.76
CA LYS A 243 -18.80 5.62 8.80
C LYS A 243 -19.28 4.21 8.47
N GLY A 244 -19.89 3.54 9.44
CA GLY A 244 -20.49 2.20 9.23
C GLY A 244 -19.67 1.03 9.76
N PHE A 245 -18.78 1.27 10.72
CA PHE A 245 -18.12 0.21 11.51
C PHE A 245 -18.88 -0.10 12.81
N ASP A 246 -20.16 0.28 12.92
CA ASP A 246 -21.02 0.00 14.08
C ASP A 246 -20.47 0.45 15.45
N GLY A 247 -19.61 1.47 15.47
CA GLY A 247 -18.94 1.98 16.67
C GLY A 247 -17.71 1.16 17.10
N GLU A 248 -17.29 0.19 16.29
CA GLU A 248 -16.09 -0.60 16.51
C GLU A 248 -14.82 0.14 16.09
N LYS A 249 -13.75 -0.09 16.84
CA LYS A 249 -12.44 0.51 16.57
C LYS A 249 -11.69 -0.30 15.52
N VAL A 250 -11.37 0.34 14.39
CA VAL A 250 -10.58 -0.28 13.31
C VAL A 250 -9.10 -0.34 13.70
N VAL A 251 -8.44 -1.46 13.42
CA VAL A 251 -6.99 -1.68 13.69
C VAL A 251 -6.17 -1.93 12.42
N GLN A 252 -6.85 -2.21 11.32
CA GLN A 252 -6.21 -2.43 10.03
C GLN A 252 -7.14 -2.03 8.90
N VAL A 253 -6.56 -1.41 7.87
CA VAL A 253 -7.19 -1.14 6.58
C VAL A 253 -6.33 -1.74 5.48
N ALA A 254 -6.95 -2.22 4.42
CA ALA A 254 -6.27 -2.69 3.22
C ALA A 254 -7.08 -2.32 1.97
N CYS A 255 -6.40 -1.79 0.96
CA CYS A 255 -7.00 -1.39 -0.30
C CYS A 255 -6.49 -2.28 -1.44
N GLY A 256 -7.43 -2.76 -2.25
CA GLY A 256 -7.15 -3.38 -3.54
C GLY A 256 -7.21 -2.37 -4.67
N ALA A 257 -7.28 -2.88 -5.90
CA ALA A 257 -7.43 -2.03 -7.08
C ALA A 257 -8.73 -1.21 -7.07
N PHE A 258 -9.84 -1.83 -6.62
CA PHE A 258 -11.19 -1.24 -6.68
C PHE A 258 -12.06 -1.53 -5.45
N HIS A 259 -11.47 -2.04 -4.37
CA HIS A 259 -12.19 -2.35 -3.14
C HIS A 259 -11.30 -2.13 -1.93
N SER A 260 -11.90 -2.13 -0.75
CA SER A 260 -11.25 -1.86 0.52
C SER A 260 -11.80 -2.79 1.58
N ALA A 261 -10.97 -3.14 2.54
CA ALA A 261 -11.35 -3.94 3.69
C ALA A 261 -10.78 -3.34 4.98
N ALA A 262 -11.46 -3.59 6.09
CA ALA A 262 -11.04 -3.19 7.42
C ALA A 262 -11.25 -4.34 8.42
N VAL A 263 -10.41 -4.38 9.45
CA VAL A 263 -10.52 -5.28 10.59
C VAL A 263 -10.61 -4.46 11.87
N THR A 264 -11.53 -4.82 12.76
CA THR A 264 -11.75 -4.16 14.05
C THR A 264 -10.99 -4.84 15.19
N GLU A 265 -10.88 -4.20 16.36
CA GLU A 265 -10.30 -4.81 17.57
C GLU A 265 -11.04 -6.09 17.99
N GLN A 266 -12.32 -6.21 17.64
CA GLN A 266 -13.15 -7.38 17.89
C GLN A 266 -12.88 -8.53 16.90
N GLY A 267 -12.08 -8.28 15.86
CA GLY A 267 -11.76 -9.25 14.80
C GLY A 267 -12.82 -9.33 13.71
N HIS A 268 -13.80 -8.43 13.69
CA HIS A 268 -14.80 -8.37 12.62
C HIS A 268 -14.20 -7.78 11.35
N VAL A 269 -14.65 -8.31 10.21
CA VAL A 269 -14.18 -7.88 8.89
C VAL A 269 -15.28 -7.08 8.19
N TYR A 270 -14.91 -5.90 7.72
CA TYR A 270 -15.74 -5.05 6.88
C TYR A 270 -15.12 -4.96 5.49
N ILE A 271 -15.96 -4.99 4.45
CA ILE A 271 -15.51 -4.90 3.05
C ILE A 271 -16.46 -4.03 2.22
N TRP A 272 -15.91 -3.27 1.29
CA TRP A 272 -16.68 -2.39 0.41
C TRP A 272 -15.95 -2.11 -0.90
N GLY A 273 -16.66 -1.60 -1.90
CA GLY A 273 -16.14 -1.31 -3.23
C GLY A 273 -16.77 -2.15 -4.33
N LYS A 274 -15.99 -2.35 -5.40
CA LYS A 274 -16.47 -2.99 -6.62
C LYS A 274 -16.76 -4.47 -6.39
N GLU A 275 -17.92 -4.92 -6.84
CA GLU A 275 -18.33 -6.32 -6.81
C GLU A 275 -18.30 -6.89 -8.24
N ASP A 276 -17.10 -7.23 -8.72
CA ASP A 276 -16.97 -8.15 -9.85
C ASP A 276 -16.45 -9.51 -9.34
N TYR A 277 -16.95 -10.60 -9.90
CA TYR A 277 -16.44 -11.96 -9.67
C TYR A 277 -16.46 -12.45 -8.20
N GLY A 278 -17.29 -11.88 -7.33
CA GLY A 278 -17.41 -12.33 -5.93
C GLY A 278 -16.32 -11.77 -5.02
N MET A 279 -15.57 -10.75 -5.44
CA MET A 279 -14.35 -10.31 -4.75
C MET A 279 -14.58 -9.74 -3.35
N LEU A 280 -15.81 -9.30 -3.02
CA LEU A 280 -16.10 -8.86 -1.66
C LEU A 280 -16.57 -10.01 -0.76
N GLY A 281 -16.89 -11.18 -1.31
CA GLY A 281 -17.33 -12.33 -0.51
C GLY A 281 -18.69 -12.15 0.18
N VAL A 282 -19.47 -11.12 -0.19
CA VAL A 282 -20.77 -10.78 0.43
C VAL A 282 -21.96 -11.55 -0.17
N GLY A 283 -21.74 -12.40 -1.17
CA GLY A 283 -22.79 -13.20 -1.81
C GLY A 283 -23.83 -12.40 -2.61
N GLN A 284 -23.54 -11.12 -2.91
CA GLN A 284 -24.39 -10.23 -3.70
C GLN A 284 -23.72 -9.86 -5.02
N SER A 285 -24.48 -9.30 -5.95
CA SER A 285 -24.02 -8.95 -7.31
C SER A 285 -23.90 -7.45 -7.56
N SER A 286 -23.83 -6.64 -6.50
CA SER A 286 -23.75 -5.18 -6.62
C SER A 286 -22.66 -4.60 -5.74
N ASP A 287 -21.98 -3.58 -6.27
CA ASP A 287 -20.98 -2.80 -5.56
C ASP A 287 -21.49 -2.35 -4.19
N GLN A 288 -20.63 -2.48 -3.18
CA GLN A 288 -20.93 -2.06 -1.83
C GLN A 288 -20.43 -0.63 -1.63
N GLN A 289 -21.36 0.32 -1.53
CA GLN A 289 -21.07 1.75 -1.42
C GLN A 289 -20.71 2.19 0.01
N ILE A 290 -20.90 1.31 0.99
CA ILE A 290 -20.60 1.50 2.41
C ILE A 290 -19.97 0.21 2.97
N PRO A 291 -19.18 0.27 4.06
CA PRO A 291 -18.64 -0.91 4.73
C PRO A 291 -19.73 -1.94 5.03
N LYS A 292 -19.54 -3.17 4.54
CA LYS A 292 -20.40 -4.30 4.84
C LYS A 292 -19.64 -5.30 5.71
N ARG A 293 -20.18 -5.58 6.90
CA ARG A 293 -19.68 -6.64 7.78
C ARG A 293 -19.88 -8.01 7.13
N LEU A 294 -18.86 -8.85 7.25
CA LEU A 294 -18.87 -10.25 6.82
C LEU A 294 -19.19 -11.17 7.99
N ASP A 295 -20.45 -11.58 8.10
CA ASP A 295 -20.97 -12.43 9.19
C ASP A 295 -20.19 -13.77 9.35
N TYR A 296 -19.54 -14.24 8.28
CA TYR A 296 -18.71 -15.46 8.33
C TYR A 296 -17.58 -15.38 9.37
N PHE A 297 -17.04 -14.18 9.63
CA PHE A 297 -15.93 -13.98 10.56
C PHE A 297 -16.38 -13.61 11.98
N ASP A 298 -17.69 -13.58 12.26
CA ASP A 298 -18.21 -13.22 13.58
C ASP A 298 -17.74 -14.20 14.68
N ASP A 299 -17.61 -15.48 14.32
CA ASP A 299 -17.15 -16.55 15.23
C ASP A 299 -15.66 -16.91 15.01
N ILE A 300 -14.96 -16.24 14.09
CA ILE A 300 -13.56 -16.52 13.72
C ILE A 300 -12.78 -15.20 13.70
N PRO A 301 -12.17 -14.79 14.84
CA PRO A 301 -11.53 -13.48 14.93
C PRO A 301 -10.36 -13.38 13.96
N VAL A 302 -10.43 -12.41 13.06
CA VAL A 302 -9.40 -12.15 12.05
C VAL A 302 -8.33 -11.23 12.63
N LEU A 303 -7.07 -11.64 12.55
CA LEU A 303 -5.93 -10.85 13.01
C LEU A 303 -5.43 -9.86 11.95
N CYS A 304 -5.62 -10.19 10.67
CA CYS A 304 -5.21 -9.34 9.57
C CYS A 304 -5.99 -9.58 8.28
N VAL A 305 -6.17 -8.53 7.49
CA VAL A 305 -6.72 -8.60 6.13
C VAL A 305 -5.68 -8.13 5.11
N ALA A 306 -5.56 -8.85 4.00
CA ALA A 306 -4.73 -8.44 2.87
C ALA A 306 -5.60 -8.39 1.62
N VAL A 307 -5.42 -7.34 0.82
CA VAL A 307 -6.12 -7.16 -0.43
C VAL A 307 -5.10 -7.05 -1.56
N LEU A 308 -5.31 -7.80 -2.64
CA LEU A 308 -4.34 -7.93 -3.73
C LEU A 308 -4.73 -7.08 -4.95
N TYR A 309 -3.71 -6.52 -5.63
CA TYR A 309 -3.86 -5.99 -6.97
C TYR A 309 -4.06 -7.13 -7.98
N PHE A 310 -5.30 -7.35 -8.40
CA PHE A 310 -5.57 -8.13 -9.60
C PHE A 310 -5.42 -7.25 -10.85
N LEU A 311 -4.25 -7.32 -11.48
CA LEU A 311 -4.16 -7.03 -12.92
C LEU A 311 -4.64 -8.29 -13.63
N LEU A 312 -5.94 -8.35 -13.96
CA LEU A 312 -6.39 -9.22 -15.03
C LEU A 312 -5.66 -8.76 -16.30
N VAL A 313 -4.65 -9.52 -16.73
CA VAL A 313 -4.20 -9.45 -18.11
C VAL A 313 -5.38 -10.00 -18.92
N PRO A 314 -6.10 -9.19 -19.72
CA PRO A 314 -7.14 -9.74 -20.57
C PRO A 314 -6.44 -10.56 -21.64
N GLY A 315 -6.48 -11.89 -21.55
CA GLY A 315 -5.86 -12.72 -22.59
C GLY A 315 -5.53 -14.17 -22.28
N ILE A 316 -5.68 -14.67 -21.04
CA ILE A 316 -5.47 -16.12 -20.78
C ILE A 316 -6.72 -16.69 -20.11
N PHE A 317 -7.79 -16.79 -20.91
CA PHE A 317 -8.78 -17.85 -20.77
C PHE A 317 -8.54 -18.83 -21.91
N THR A 318 -7.95 -19.97 -21.60
CA THR A 318 -8.24 -21.21 -22.31
C THR A 318 -8.44 -22.28 -21.26
N CYS A 319 -9.52 -23.03 -21.44
CA CYS A 319 -10.21 -24.00 -20.58
C CYS A 319 -9.34 -24.84 -19.64
#